data_AF-A0A920R3G8-F1
#
_entry.id   AF-A0A920R3G8-F1
#
_cell.length_a   1.000
_cell.length_b   1.000
_cell.length_c   1.000
_cell.angle_alpha   90.00
_cell.angle_beta   90.00
_cell.angle_gamma   90.00
#
_symmetry.space_group_name_H-M   'P 1'
#
loop_
_entity.id
_entity.type
_entity.pdbx_description
1 polymer ?
#
loop_
_entity_poly.entity_id
_entity_poly.type
_entity_poly.pdbx_seq_one_letter_code
_entity_poly.pdbx_strand_id
1 'polypeptide(L)'
;MTTTTQTDIQLVAHFMRRAAFGAPAWKLELLAEQPHEDLVESLVEVDVKPRPEEDLLGRFNTQHADEESGLDRCRWFYRMINSERVLEEKVALFWHNRFATGSQNRMLIS
;
A
#
# COMPACT_ATOMS: atom_id res chain seq x y z
N MET A 1 13.16 28.56 -17.54
CA MET A 1 14.10 27.84 -16.67
C MET A 1 13.28 27.24 -15.54
N THR A 2 12.89 25.97 -15.63
CA THR A 2 12.19 25.27 -14.55
C THR A 2 13.26 24.83 -13.54
N THR A 3 13.25 25.42 -12.35
CA THR A 3 14.11 25.01 -11.26
C THR A 3 13.63 23.65 -10.75
N THR A 4 14.19 22.57 -11.27
CA THR A 4 13.95 21.21 -10.78
C THR A 4 14.61 21.07 -9.41
N THR A 5 13.93 21.53 -8.37
CA THR A 5 14.35 21.35 -6.97
C THR A 5 14.09 19.91 -6.57
N GLN A 6 15.18 19.17 -6.31
CA GLN A 6 15.18 17.87 -5.67
C GLN A 6 14.31 17.88 -4.40
N THR A 7 13.58 16.80 -4.14
CA THR A 7 12.68 16.73 -2.98
C THR A 7 13.47 16.40 -1.71
N ASP A 8 13.15 17.04 -0.58
CA ASP A 8 13.76 16.68 0.71
C ASP A 8 13.46 15.21 1.05
N ILE A 9 14.50 14.42 1.26
CA ILE A 9 14.41 13.01 1.63
C ILE A 9 13.57 12.79 2.90
N GLN A 10 13.56 13.73 3.85
CA GLN A 10 12.72 13.63 5.05
C GLN A 10 11.24 13.71 4.72
N LEU A 11 10.88 14.54 3.73
CA LEU A 11 9.51 14.67 3.23
C LEU A 11 9.09 13.39 2.50
N VAL A 12 9.94 12.85 1.63
CA VAL A 12 9.70 11.58 0.92
C VAL A 12 9.54 10.43 1.93
N ALA A 13 10.42 10.36 2.93
CA ALA A 13 10.35 9.33 3.96
C ALA A 13 9.08 9.46 4.82
N HIS A 14 8.67 10.69 5.16
CA HIS A 14 7.41 10.92 5.86
C HIS A 14 6.22 10.46 5.04
N PHE A 15 6.19 10.82 3.75
CA PHE A 15 5.15 10.42 2.82
C PHE A 15 5.07 8.89 2.74
N MET A 16 6.18 8.19 2.49
CA MET A 16 6.20 6.74 2.32
C MET A 16 5.76 5.98 3.58
N ARG A 17 6.12 6.48 4.78
CA ARG A 17 5.63 5.93 6.06
C ARG A 17 4.13 6.14 6.27
N ARG A 18 3.55 7.15 5.62
CA ARG A 18 2.10 7.37 5.63
C ARG A 18 1.43 6.57 4.53
N ALA A 19 1.99 6.48 3.33
CA ALA A 19 1.41 5.80 2.18
C ALA A 19 1.44 4.27 2.30
N ALA A 20 2.50 3.71 2.90
CA ALA A 20 2.64 2.28 3.15
C ALA A 20 3.41 2.06 4.46
N PHE A 21 4.16 0.97 4.56
CA PHE A 21 5.05 0.67 5.69
C PHE A 21 6.35 1.49 5.69
N GLY A 22 6.52 2.42 4.74
CA GLY A 22 7.78 3.09 4.47
C GLY A 22 8.52 2.48 3.28
N ALA A 23 9.78 2.86 3.12
CA ALA A 23 10.67 2.34 2.10
C ALA A 23 12.10 2.27 2.65
N PRO A 24 12.95 1.36 2.12
CA PRO A 24 14.35 1.29 2.51
C PRO A 24 15.11 2.56 2.08
N ALA A 25 16.20 2.89 2.78
CA ALA A 25 16.95 4.15 2.58
C ALA A 25 17.33 4.40 1.11
N TRP A 26 17.86 3.39 0.42
CA TRP A 26 18.23 3.50 -1.00
C TRP A 26 17.04 3.89 -1.92
N LYS A 27 15.82 3.42 -1.60
CA LYS A 27 14.63 3.74 -2.39
C LYS A 27 14.15 5.16 -2.09
N LEU A 28 14.32 5.62 -0.85
CA LEU A 28 14.03 7.00 -0.46
C LEU A 28 14.97 7.99 -1.15
N GLU A 29 16.27 7.65 -1.24
CA GLU A 29 17.26 8.44 -1.97
C GLU A 29 16.91 8.55 -3.46
N LEU A 30 16.60 7.42 -4.10
CA LEU A 30 16.18 7.38 -5.50
C LEU A 30 14.92 8.22 -5.75
N LEU A 31 13.91 8.11 -4.87
CA LEU A 31 12.68 8.89 -4.97
C LEU A 31 12.92 10.38 -4.74
N ALA A 32 13.87 10.74 -3.88
CA ALA A 32 14.21 12.13 -3.60
C ALA A 32 14.86 12.84 -4.81
N GLU A 33 15.48 12.12 -5.74
CA GLU A 33 16.05 12.68 -6.98
C GLU A 33 15.01 13.36 -7.87
N GLN A 34 13.75 12.97 -7.76
CA GLN A 34 12.65 13.55 -8.53
C GLN A 34 12.13 14.83 -7.86
N PRO A 35 11.66 15.82 -8.65
CA PRO A 35 10.94 16.95 -8.09
C PRO A 35 9.61 16.48 -7.48
N HIS A 36 9.15 17.21 -6.47
CA HIS A 36 8.01 16.79 -5.64
C HIS A 36 6.75 16.47 -6.45
N GLU A 37 6.41 17.32 -7.42
CA GLU A 37 5.22 17.15 -8.25
C GLU A 37 5.27 15.87 -9.09
N ASP A 38 6.42 15.58 -9.72
CA ASP A 38 6.60 14.38 -10.53
C ASP A 38 6.55 13.11 -9.66
N LEU A 39 7.12 13.18 -8.46
CA LEU A 39 7.05 12.08 -7.49
C LEU A 39 5.58 11.80 -7.11
N VAL A 40 4.81 12.84 -6.77
CA VAL A 40 3.39 12.69 -6.42
C VAL A 40 2.60 12.11 -7.59
N GLU A 41 2.80 12.63 -8.80
CA GLU A 41 2.11 12.12 -10.00
C GLU A 41 2.44 10.65 -10.23
N SER A 42 3.72 10.26 -10.16
CA SER A 42 4.16 8.88 -10.32
C SER A 42 3.53 7.93 -9.30
N LEU A 43 3.18 8.41 -8.11
CA LEU A 43 2.57 7.61 -7.06
C LEU A 43 1.07 7.40 -7.29
N VAL A 44 0.39 8.40 -7.86
CA VAL A 44 -1.03 8.35 -8.23
C VAL A 44 -1.25 7.52 -9.50
N GLU A 45 -0.27 7.48 -10.39
CA GLU A 45 -0.33 6.69 -11.62
C GLU A 45 -0.22 5.18 -11.31
N VAL A 46 -1.37 4.54 -11.13
CA VAL A 46 -1.46 3.11 -10.75
C VAL A 46 -1.57 2.19 -11.95
N ASP A 47 -2.10 2.67 -13.08
CA ASP A 47 -2.37 1.85 -14.27
C ASP A 47 -1.08 1.34 -14.94
N VAL A 48 0.00 2.11 -14.84
CA VAL A 48 1.32 1.74 -15.38
C VAL A 48 2.05 0.71 -14.53
N LYS A 49 1.61 0.48 -13.29
CA LYS A 49 2.27 -0.44 -12.35
C LYS A 49 1.61 -1.81 -12.42
N PRO A 50 2.33 -2.93 -12.60
CA PRO A 50 1.72 -4.24 -12.60
C PRO A 50 1.11 -4.59 -11.23
N ARG A 51 0.03 -5.37 -11.22
CA ARG A 51 -0.47 -6.01 -9.98
C ARG A 51 0.41 -7.21 -9.63
N PRO A 52 0.62 -7.48 -8.32
CA PRO A 52 1.38 -8.65 -7.90
C PRO A 52 0.62 -9.95 -8.24
N GLU A 53 1.35 -11.03 -8.47
CA GLU A 53 0.78 -12.34 -8.79
C GLU A 53 0.10 -12.97 -7.56
N GLU A 54 -1.23 -12.89 -7.51
CA GLU A 54 -2.00 -13.45 -6.39
C GLU A 54 -2.20 -14.97 -6.47
N ASP A 55 -1.97 -15.58 -7.64
CA ASP A 55 -2.09 -17.04 -7.84
C ASP A 55 -1.11 -17.80 -6.92
N LEU A 56 0.11 -17.27 -6.73
CA LEU A 56 1.08 -17.84 -5.80
C LEU A 56 0.58 -17.82 -4.35
N LEU A 57 -0.07 -16.73 -3.94
CA LEU A 57 -0.63 -16.61 -2.59
C LEU A 57 -1.75 -17.64 -2.39
N GLY A 58 -2.67 -17.77 -3.35
CA GLY A 58 -3.79 -18.71 -3.27
C GLY A 58 -3.34 -20.18 -3.31
N ARG A 59 -2.30 -20.50 -4.08
CA ARG A 59 -1.75 -21.86 -4.18
C ARG A 59 -1.01 -22.30 -2.93
N PHE A 60 -0.13 -21.46 -2.40
CA PHE A 60 0.70 -21.82 -1.24
C PHE A 60 0.01 -21.56 0.10
N ASN A 61 -1.01 -20.71 0.13
CA ASN A 61 -1.78 -20.43 1.33
C ASN A 61 -3.28 -20.49 1.03
N THR A 62 -3.80 -21.69 0.80
CA THR A 62 -5.21 -21.94 0.44
C THR A 62 -6.20 -21.37 1.46
N GLN A 63 -5.79 -21.24 2.73
CA GLN A 63 -6.56 -20.57 3.79
C GLN A 63 -6.84 -19.07 3.52
N HIS A 64 -6.09 -18.44 2.61
CA HIS A 64 -6.27 -17.06 2.15
C HIS A 64 -6.92 -16.98 0.75
N ALA A 65 -7.19 -18.12 0.11
CA ALA A 65 -7.85 -18.19 -1.19
C ALA A 65 -9.38 -18.07 -1.07
N ASP A 66 -9.92 -18.32 0.12
CA ASP A 66 -11.34 -18.19 0.43
C ASP A 66 -11.61 -16.84 1.14
N GLU A 67 -12.44 -16.00 0.53
CA GLU A 67 -12.83 -14.69 1.07
C GLU A 67 -13.69 -14.82 2.34
N GLU A 68 -14.31 -15.98 2.57
CA GLU A 68 -15.15 -16.27 3.73
C GLU A 68 -14.35 -16.68 4.98
N SER A 69 -13.05 -16.99 4.85
CA SER A 69 -12.21 -17.47 5.95
C SER A 69 -11.88 -16.41 7.01
N GLY A 70 -12.21 -15.13 6.76
CA GLY A 70 -11.86 -14.00 7.62
C GLY A 70 -10.37 -13.65 7.64
N LEU A 71 -9.56 -14.34 6.85
CA LEU A 71 -8.12 -14.10 6.66
C LEU A 71 -7.80 -13.28 5.40
N ASP A 72 -8.82 -12.72 4.73
CA ASP A 72 -8.69 -11.86 3.55
C ASP A 72 -7.74 -10.67 3.78
N ARG A 73 -7.60 -10.21 5.03
CA ARG A 73 -6.64 -9.15 5.40
C ARG A 73 -5.18 -9.51 5.02
N CYS A 74 -4.81 -10.79 5.04
CA CYS A 74 -3.49 -11.26 4.65
C CYS A 74 -3.21 -11.03 3.15
N ARG A 75 -4.25 -11.09 2.31
CA ARG A 75 -4.17 -10.78 0.88
C ARG A 75 -3.81 -9.32 0.66
N TRP A 76 -4.38 -8.39 1.44
CA TRP A 76 -4.06 -6.96 1.33
C TRP A 76 -2.65 -6.66 1.82
N PHE A 77 -2.20 -7.31 2.89
CA PHE A 77 -0.80 -7.21 3.32
C PHE A 77 0.16 -7.72 2.24
N TYR A 78 -0.17 -8.84 1.58
CA TYR A 78 0.62 -9.34 0.45
C TYR A 78 0.70 -8.31 -0.67
N ARG A 79 -0.41 -7.67 -1.05
CA ARG A 79 -0.41 -6.61 -2.07
C ARG A 79 0.41 -5.40 -1.65
N MET A 80 0.28 -4.91 -0.42
CA MET A 80 1.06 -3.76 0.06
C MET A 80 2.57 -4.00 0.11
N ILE A 81 3.00 -5.24 0.33
CA ILE A 81 4.41 -5.60 0.38
C ILE A 81 4.99 -5.77 -1.03
N ASN A 82 4.22 -6.38 -1.93
CA ASN A 82 4.71 -6.81 -3.24
C ASN A 82 4.31 -5.86 -4.39
N SER A 83 3.47 -4.87 -4.15
CA SER A 83 3.03 -3.90 -5.15
C SER A 83 3.67 -2.53 -4.95
N GLU A 84 3.91 -1.85 -6.07
CA GLU A 84 4.30 -0.44 -6.09
C GLU A 84 3.11 0.53 -6.01
N ARG A 85 1.88 0.01 -6.02
CA ARG A 85 0.61 0.75 -5.97
C ARG A 85 0.24 1.15 -4.54
N VAL A 86 1.19 1.73 -3.81
CA VAL A 86 1.09 1.98 -2.36
C VAL A 86 -0.15 2.80 -1.96
N LEU A 87 -0.56 3.78 -2.77
CA LEU A 87 -1.74 4.60 -2.49
C LEU A 87 -3.06 3.85 -2.74
N GLU A 88 -3.15 3.08 -3.83
CA GLU A 88 -4.32 2.25 -4.15
C GLU A 88 -4.60 1.28 -3.01
N GLU A 89 -3.58 0.54 -2.58
CA GLU A 89 -3.72 -0.48 -1.53
C GLU A 89 -4.06 0.14 -0.16
N LYS A 90 -3.51 1.32 0.14
CA LYS A 90 -3.86 2.05 1.37
C LYS A 90 -5.30 2.55 1.36
N VAL A 91 -5.78 3.06 0.23
CA VAL A 91 -7.17 3.47 0.07
C VAL A 91 -8.08 2.26 0.20
N ALA A 92 -7.77 1.15 -0.46
CA ALA A 92 -8.51 -0.11 -0.32
C ALA A 92 -8.61 -0.53 1.15
N LEU A 93 -7.50 -0.58 1.90
CA LEU A 93 -7.51 -0.90 3.33
C LEU A 93 -8.35 0.07 4.17
N PHE A 94 -8.32 1.36 3.87
CA PHE A 94 -9.19 2.33 4.54
C PHE A 94 -10.67 1.98 4.36
N TRP A 95 -11.09 1.65 3.14
CA TRP A 95 -12.46 1.21 2.86
C TRP A 95 -12.81 -0.10 3.56
N HIS A 96 -11.92 -1.10 3.56
CA HIS A 96 -12.16 -2.36 4.26
C HIS A 96 -12.27 -2.17 5.79
N ASN A 97 -11.41 -1.33 6.39
CA ASN A 97 -11.54 -1.02 7.81
C ASN A 97 -12.84 -0.26 8.13
N ARG A 98 -13.29 0.64 7.25
CA ARG A 98 -14.45 1.50 7.48
C ARG A 98 -15.79 0.82 7.17
N PHE A 99 -15.86 -0.04 6.17
CA PHE A 99 -17.10 -0.65 5.68
C PHE A 99 -17.19 -2.16 5.92
N ALA A 100 -16.08 -2.88 6.07
CA ALA A 100 -16.07 -4.33 6.23
C ALA A 100 -15.88 -4.82 7.69
N THR A 101 -15.89 -3.94 8.69
CA THR A 101 -15.83 -4.34 10.10
C THR A 101 -17.20 -4.22 10.80
N GLY A 102 -18.12 -5.13 10.46
CA GLY A 102 -19.25 -5.49 11.34
C GLY A 102 -18.85 -6.34 12.56
N SER A 103 -17.56 -6.61 12.74
CA SER A 103 -17.01 -7.52 13.75
C SER A 103 -16.72 -6.89 15.12
N GLN A 104 -16.93 -5.58 15.29
CA GLN A 104 -16.68 -4.88 16.56
C GLN A 104 -17.83 -4.96 17.58
N ASN A 105 -18.91 -5.72 17.32
CA ASN A 105 -20.00 -5.85 18.28
C ASN A 105 -20.22 -7.28 18.79
N ARG A 106 -19.16 -7.95 19.24
CA ARG A 106 -19.32 -9.03 20.23
C ARG A 106 -19.22 -8.44 21.62
N MET A 107 -20.26 -7.69 22.00
CA MET A 107 -20.51 -7.33 23.38
C MET A 107 -20.80 -8.64 24.12
N LEU A 108 -19.82 -9.15 24.86
CA LEU A 108 -20.02 -10.23 25.82
C LEU A 108 -20.92 -9.68 26.93
N ILE A 109 -22.19 -10.05 26.89
CA ILE A 109 -23.05 -10.04 28.07
C ILE A 109 -23.06 -11.49 28.56
N SER A 110 -22.36 -11.75 29.65
CA SER A 110 -22.63 -12.85 30.59
C SER A 110 -22.91 -12.25 31.95
#